data_AF-A0A2Z2P534-F1
#
_entry.id   AF-A0A2Z2P534-F1
#
_cell.length_a   1.000
_cell.length_b   1.000
_cell.length_c   1.000
_cell.angle_alpha   90.00
_cell.angle_beta   90.00
_cell.angle_gamma   90.00
#
_symmetry.space_group_name_H-M   'P 1'
#
loop_
_entity.id
_entity.type
_entity.pdbx_description
1 polymer ?
#
loop_
_entity_poly.entity_id
_entity_poly.type
_entity_poly.pdbx_seq_one_letter_code
_entity_poly.pdbx_strand_id
1 'polypeptide(L)'
;MTFHAVCLSQLVACGGSSGSVSESTLDADNASNGFVVIEQRSEKFVFDAWFTRTPLSLNRPARLWENGTQFCDSPEILSLSEESRIADSELRAGTQWRKSLFAGESIDISSRDGTLISLQAQRYGDAVLYATDERWIDAPLPDDAHLSVSGSETFPAFDSVALAPMAALVRELPVTGILQALAAPIAWQASTHADDRIELTLSGRAGFTDGSGLQRVKCSLDDNGGFTLPDVVQAALSGESSAQVSLVRKRETRLRSGEATLSVVQISYP
;
A
#
# COMPACT_ATOMS: atom_id res chain seq x y z
N MET A 1 33.53 -11.27 -54.44
CA MET A 1 32.25 -11.07 -53.73
C MET A 1 32.16 -9.62 -53.36
N THR A 2 31.22 -8.95 -54.01
CA THR A 2 31.10 -7.51 -54.20
C THR A 2 30.05 -7.02 -53.22
N PHE A 3 30.36 -6.02 -52.40
CA PHE A 3 29.32 -5.24 -51.71
C PHE A 3 29.31 -3.82 -52.25
N HIS A 4 28.14 -3.43 -52.71
CA HIS A 4 27.81 -2.16 -53.33
C HIS A 4 27.80 -1.02 -52.30
N ALA A 5 28.18 0.16 -52.77
CA ALA A 5 27.90 1.44 -52.14
C ALA A 5 26.41 1.77 -52.23
N VAL A 6 25.87 2.41 -51.18
CA VAL A 6 24.69 3.28 -51.29
C VAL A 6 24.96 4.55 -50.48
N CYS A 7 24.95 5.66 -51.18
CA CYS A 7 24.95 7.02 -50.67
C CYS A 7 23.54 7.57 -50.96
N LEU A 8 22.84 8.13 -49.97
CA LEU A 8 21.69 8.99 -50.22
C LEU A 8 21.46 9.97 -49.06
N SER A 9 21.85 11.21 -49.36
CA SER A 9 21.12 12.47 -49.24
C SER A 9 20.17 12.75 -48.06
N GLN A 10 20.37 13.96 -47.55
CA GLN A 10 19.63 14.73 -46.56
C GLN A 10 18.12 14.81 -46.78
N LEU A 11 17.37 14.88 -45.67
CA LEU A 11 16.20 15.76 -45.54
C LEU A 11 16.15 16.34 -44.11
N VAL A 12 16.21 17.66 -44.06
CA VAL A 12 15.87 18.49 -42.90
C VAL A 12 14.34 18.59 -42.83
N ALA A 13 13.76 18.30 -41.67
CA ALA A 13 12.40 18.69 -41.34
C ALA A 13 12.30 19.00 -39.83
N CYS A 14 12.53 20.26 -39.46
CA CYS A 14 12.05 20.82 -38.21
C CYS A 14 10.54 21.07 -38.34
N GLY A 15 9.73 20.10 -37.91
CA GLY A 15 8.31 20.29 -37.67
C GLY A 15 8.05 20.53 -36.19
N GLY A 16 8.13 21.79 -35.76
CA GLY A 16 7.69 22.20 -34.43
C GLY A 16 6.17 22.22 -34.36
N SER A 17 5.59 21.19 -33.77
CA SER A 17 4.21 21.22 -33.26
C SER A 17 4.29 21.36 -31.75
N SER A 18 4.20 22.60 -31.27
CA SER A 18 3.87 22.89 -29.88
C SER A 18 2.39 22.57 -29.67
N GLY A 19 2.07 21.29 -29.61
CA GLY A 19 0.81 20.83 -29.05
C GLY A 19 0.88 21.13 -27.56
N SER A 20 0.21 22.20 -27.14
CA SER A 20 -0.18 22.35 -25.73
C SER A 20 -0.99 21.10 -25.39
N VAL A 21 -0.36 20.17 -24.66
CA VAL A 21 -1.08 19.11 -23.98
C VAL A 21 -1.95 19.83 -22.98
N SER A 22 -3.20 20.07 -23.37
CA SER A 22 -4.25 20.37 -22.41
C SER A 22 -4.25 19.18 -21.46
N GLU A 23 -3.73 19.38 -20.24
CA GLU A 23 -4.09 18.55 -19.09
C GLU A 23 -5.61 18.60 -19.04
N SER A 24 -6.25 17.62 -19.69
CA SER A 24 -7.65 17.33 -19.46
C SER A 24 -7.72 17.10 -17.96
N THR A 25 -8.40 18.01 -17.28
CA THR A 25 -8.89 17.83 -15.93
C THR A 25 -9.84 16.64 -16.03
N LEU A 26 -9.27 15.43 -16.01
CA LEU A 26 -10.02 14.18 -15.97
C LEU A 26 -10.96 14.32 -14.79
N ASP A 27 -12.24 14.00 -15.01
CA ASP A 27 -13.28 13.92 -13.98
C ASP A 27 -12.83 12.90 -12.91
N ALA A 28 -11.94 13.32 -12.02
CA ALA A 28 -11.39 12.53 -10.93
C ALA A 28 -12.50 12.04 -9.97
N ASP A 29 -13.68 12.65 -10.06
CA ASP A 29 -14.88 12.31 -9.32
C ASP A 29 -15.51 10.97 -9.74
N ASN A 30 -15.13 10.37 -10.87
CA ASN A 30 -15.68 9.10 -11.36
C ASN A 30 -14.68 7.92 -11.42
N ALA A 31 -13.43 8.13 -11.02
CA ALA A 31 -12.41 7.08 -11.07
C ALA A 31 -12.76 5.92 -10.13
N SER A 32 -12.72 4.69 -10.65
CA SER A 32 -12.99 3.48 -9.86
C SER A 32 -11.67 2.89 -9.32
N ASN A 33 -11.63 2.55 -8.05
CA ASN A 33 -10.44 2.06 -7.37
C ASN A 33 -10.73 0.69 -6.76
N GLY A 34 -9.92 -0.31 -7.08
CA GLY A 34 -9.94 -1.64 -6.48
C GLY A 34 -8.73 -1.83 -5.59
N PHE A 35 -8.93 -2.49 -4.45
CA PHE A 35 -7.89 -2.87 -3.51
C PHE A 35 -8.00 -4.37 -3.25
N VAL A 36 -6.88 -5.08 -3.42
CA VAL A 36 -6.72 -6.47 -3.01
C VAL A 36 -5.56 -6.51 -2.04
N VAL A 37 -5.83 -6.92 -0.80
CA VAL A 37 -4.83 -6.98 0.27
C VAL A 37 -4.58 -8.44 0.61
N ILE A 38 -3.30 -8.81 0.58
CA ILE A 38 -2.80 -10.14 0.92
C ILE A 38 -1.88 -9.99 2.12
N GLU A 39 -2.34 -10.36 3.30
CA GLU A 39 -1.57 -10.25 4.53
C GLU A 39 -1.00 -11.60 4.96
N GLN A 40 0.29 -11.65 5.26
CA GLN A 40 0.94 -12.80 5.89
C GLN A 40 1.20 -12.53 7.38
N ARG A 41 0.55 -13.31 8.25
CA ARG A 41 0.70 -13.23 9.72
C ARG A 41 0.96 -14.62 10.28
N SER A 42 2.11 -14.81 10.94
CA SER A 42 2.46 -16.10 11.56
C SER A 42 2.28 -17.28 10.59
N GLU A 43 2.85 -17.16 9.39
CA GLU A 43 2.77 -18.14 8.29
C GLU A 43 1.38 -18.34 7.66
N LYS A 44 0.36 -17.61 8.12
CA LYS A 44 -1.01 -17.64 7.57
C LYS A 44 -1.25 -16.48 6.64
N PHE A 45 -2.04 -16.71 5.60
CA PHE A 45 -2.41 -15.69 4.63
C PHE A 45 -3.87 -15.31 4.74
N VAL A 46 -4.15 -14.00 4.82
CA VAL A 46 -5.49 -13.41 4.83
C VAL A 46 -5.67 -12.62 3.54
N PHE A 47 -6.84 -12.73 2.93
CA PHE A 47 -7.16 -12.11 1.64
C PHE A 47 -8.45 -11.33 1.77
N ASP A 48 -8.35 -10.02 1.52
CA ASP A 48 -9.49 -9.13 1.53
C ASP A 48 -9.45 -8.25 0.27
N ALA A 49 -10.60 -7.99 -0.32
CA ALA A 49 -10.70 -7.08 -1.44
C ALA A 49 -11.98 -6.24 -1.43
N TRP A 50 -11.86 -5.00 -1.87
CA TRP A 50 -12.97 -4.07 -1.99
C TRP A 50 -12.71 -3.05 -3.11
N PHE A 51 -13.77 -2.48 -3.64
CA PHE A 51 -13.73 -1.58 -4.80
C PHE A 51 -14.57 -0.35 -4.49
N THR A 52 -14.24 0.84 -4.97
CA THR A 52 -14.99 2.07 -4.68
C THR A 52 -14.89 3.08 -5.83
N ARG A 53 -15.88 3.99 -5.95
CA ARG A 53 -15.80 5.19 -6.82
C ARG A 53 -15.27 6.42 -6.12
N THR A 54 -15.11 6.37 -4.80
CA THR A 54 -14.78 7.58 -4.05
C THR A 54 -13.32 7.93 -4.33
N PRO A 55 -13.00 9.14 -4.84
CA PRO A 55 -11.62 9.59 -4.83
C PRO A 55 -11.16 9.52 -3.38
N LEU A 56 -10.09 8.77 -3.12
CA LEU A 56 -9.48 8.78 -1.80
C LEU A 56 -9.02 10.22 -1.55
N SER A 57 -9.84 11.00 -0.84
CA SER A 57 -9.45 12.30 -0.33
C SER A 57 -8.42 12.05 0.75
N LEU A 58 -7.18 11.88 0.30
CA LEU A 58 -6.03 11.80 1.15
C LEU A 58 -5.83 13.22 1.67
N ASN A 59 -6.30 13.51 2.89
CA ASN A 59 -5.63 14.52 3.69
C ASN A 59 -4.16 14.13 3.66
N ARG A 60 -3.36 14.88 2.92
CA ARG A 60 -1.95 14.57 2.76
C ARG A 60 -1.33 14.81 4.13
N PRO A 61 -0.82 13.77 4.80
CA PRO A 61 -0.22 13.96 6.10
C PRO A 61 0.97 14.91 5.98
N ALA A 62 1.32 15.58 7.07
CA ALA A 62 2.42 16.53 7.07
C ALA A 62 3.74 15.78 6.89
N ARG A 63 4.46 16.08 5.79
CA ARG A 63 5.77 15.49 5.50
C ARG A 63 6.79 16.01 6.52
N LEU A 64 7.32 15.12 7.36
CA LEU A 64 8.35 15.45 8.35
C LEU A 64 9.75 15.34 7.76
N TRP A 65 9.97 14.32 6.93
CA TRP A 65 11.26 14.00 6.35
C TRP A 65 11.11 13.27 5.02
N GLU A 66 12.06 13.49 4.11
CA GLU A 66 12.13 12.82 2.81
C GLU A 66 13.60 12.67 2.37
N ASN A 67 13.91 11.53 1.76
CA ASN A 67 15.18 11.28 1.08
C ASN A 67 14.93 10.31 -0.09
N GLY A 68 14.88 10.84 -1.32
CA GLY A 68 14.55 10.05 -2.50
C GLY A 68 13.13 9.48 -2.42
N THR A 69 13.00 8.16 -2.48
CA THR A 69 11.72 7.44 -2.37
C THR A 69 11.26 7.21 -0.93
N GLN A 70 12.12 7.51 0.04
CA GLN A 70 11.85 7.28 1.45
C GLN A 70 11.31 8.55 2.09
N PHE A 71 10.34 8.39 2.98
CA PHE A 71 9.74 9.52 3.67
C PHE A 71 9.14 9.13 5.00
N CYS A 72 8.98 10.12 5.88
CA CYS A 72 8.23 10.01 7.12
C CYS A 72 7.18 11.12 7.17
N ASP A 73 5.95 10.73 7.48
CA ASP A 73 4.82 11.62 7.62
C ASP A 73 4.31 11.61 9.06
N SER A 74 3.92 12.78 9.56
CA SER A 74 3.08 12.89 10.74
C SER A 74 1.63 12.78 10.28
N PRO A 75 0.90 11.69 10.61
CA PRO A 75 -0.56 11.74 10.50
C PRO A 75 -1.01 12.96 11.30
N GLU A 76 -1.85 13.82 10.70
CA GLU A 76 -2.41 14.98 11.39
C GLU A 76 -2.81 14.54 12.80
N ILE A 77 -2.34 15.28 13.82
CA ILE A 77 -2.87 15.16 15.17
C ILE A 77 -4.35 15.46 15.01
N LEU A 78 -5.18 14.41 14.98
CA LEU A 78 -6.60 14.58 15.18
C LEU A 78 -6.68 15.23 16.56
N SER A 79 -6.89 16.55 16.58
CA SER A 79 -7.16 17.30 17.79
C SER A 79 -8.56 16.86 18.21
N LEU A 80 -8.62 15.68 18.82
CA LEU A 80 -9.86 15.04 19.23
C LEU A 80 -10.42 15.87 20.39
N SER A 81 -11.44 16.69 20.12
CA SER A 81 -12.40 17.00 21.17
C SER A 81 -12.92 15.68 21.73
N GLU A 82 -13.15 15.60 23.04
CA GLU A 82 -13.37 14.34 23.76
C GLU A 82 -14.53 13.47 23.23
N GLU A 83 -15.41 14.02 22.39
CA GLU A 83 -16.50 13.31 21.72
C GLU A 83 -16.08 12.46 20.50
N SER A 84 -14.88 12.63 19.95
CA SER A 84 -14.41 11.86 18.75
C SER A 84 -13.51 10.66 19.09
N ARG A 85 -13.34 10.30 20.37
CA ARG A 85 -12.35 9.29 20.83
C ARG A 85 -12.60 7.84 20.41
N ILE A 86 -13.71 7.52 19.75
CA ILE A 86 -14.02 6.15 19.31
C ILE A 86 -13.93 6.01 17.77
N ALA A 87 -13.64 7.09 17.04
CA ALA A 87 -14.26 7.24 15.72
C ALA A 87 -13.39 7.37 14.46
N ASP A 88 -12.06 7.25 14.46
CA ASP A 88 -11.33 7.72 13.24
C ASP A 88 -10.28 6.81 12.59
N SER A 89 -9.69 5.84 13.28
CA SER A 89 -8.77 4.89 12.60
C SER A 89 -9.47 3.62 12.11
N GLU A 90 -10.48 3.16 12.85
CA GLU A 90 -11.32 2.00 12.47
C GLU A 90 -12.56 2.42 11.65
N LEU A 91 -12.96 3.68 11.72
CA LEU A 91 -14.18 4.21 11.09
C LEU A 91 -13.96 4.80 9.69
N ARG A 92 -12.72 5.00 9.24
CA ARG A 92 -12.42 5.30 7.83
C ARG A 92 -12.54 4.05 6.94
N ALA A 93 -11.98 2.92 7.36
CA ALA A 93 -12.29 1.63 6.76
C ALA A 93 -13.79 1.33 6.92
N GLY A 94 -14.33 1.55 8.14
CA GLY A 94 -15.72 1.34 8.54
C GLY A 94 -16.80 2.26 7.92
N THR A 95 -16.46 3.27 7.13
CA THR A 95 -17.45 4.08 6.39
C THR A 95 -17.28 3.98 4.88
N GLN A 96 -16.06 3.71 4.40
CA GLN A 96 -15.77 3.60 2.96
C GLN A 96 -16.31 2.30 2.33
N TRP A 97 -16.49 1.22 3.10
CA TRP A 97 -17.13 0.00 2.59
C TRP A 97 -18.58 0.22 2.13
N ARG A 98 -19.27 1.25 2.65
CA ARG A 98 -20.67 1.55 2.29
C ARG A 98 -20.88 2.10 0.87
N LYS A 99 -19.80 2.43 0.16
CA LYS A 99 -19.83 2.86 -1.25
C LYS A 99 -18.95 1.95 -2.10
N SER A 100 -19.05 0.65 -1.85
CA SER A 100 -18.27 -0.31 -2.62
C SER A 100 -18.87 -0.54 -4.00
N LEU A 101 -18.04 -0.94 -4.96
CA LEU A 101 -18.47 -1.43 -6.26
C LEU A 101 -18.47 -2.94 -6.29
N PHE A 102 -19.33 -3.47 -7.15
CA PHE A 102 -19.32 -4.89 -7.49
C PHE A 102 -18.27 -5.13 -8.59
N ALA A 103 -17.38 -6.08 -8.42
CA ALA A 103 -16.28 -6.40 -9.35
C ALA A 103 -16.36 -7.83 -9.93
N GLY A 104 -17.57 -8.41 -9.91
CA GLY A 104 -17.82 -9.79 -10.34
C GLY A 104 -18.22 -10.68 -9.16
N GLU A 105 -18.62 -11.92 -9.43
CA GLU A 105 -19.04 -12.86 -8.38
C GLU A 105 -17.88 -13.31 -7.50
N SER A 106 -16.69 -13.47 -8.10
CA SER A 106 -15.48 -13.86 -7.38
C SER A 106 -14.23 -13.14 -7.89
N ILE A 107 -13.22 -13.13 -7.01
CA ILE A 107 -11.83 -12.81 -7.33
C ILE A 107 -11.03 -14.06 -7.05
N ASP A 108 -10.31 -14.55 -8.06
CA ASP A 108 -9.65 -15.84 -7.96
C ASP A 108 -8.14 -15.66 -7.85
N ILE A 109 -7.54 -16.49 -7.02
CA ILE A 109 -6.10 -16.68 -6.96
C ILE A 109 -5.82 -18.12 -7.40
N SER A 110 -5.06 -18.26 -8.48
CA SER A 110 -4.78 -19.54 -9.11
C SER A 110 -3.30 -19.73 -9.38
N SER A 111 -2.92 -20.98 -9.64
CA SER A 111 -1.60 -21.41 -10.10
C SER A 111 -1.76 -22.40 -11.24
N ARG A 112 -0.67 -22.96 -11.76
CA ARG A 112 -0.75 -24.08 -12.73
C ARG A 112 -1.48 -25.32 -12.21
N ASP A 113 -1.51 -25.50 -10.89
CA ASP A 113 -2.14 -26.66 -10.25
C ASP A 113 -3.65 -26.45 -10.02
N GLY A 114 -4.17 -25.26 -10.36
CA GLY A 114 -5.59 -24.90 -10.28
C GLY A 114 -5.85 -23.68 -9.41
N THR A 115 -7.13 -23.44 -9.08
CA THR A 115 -7.55 -22.38 -8.17
C THR A 115 -7.12 -22.70 -6.75
N LEU A 116 -6.35 -21.79 -6.15
CA LEU A 116 -5.88 -21.88 -4.77
C LEU A 116 -6.91 -21.30 -3.81
N ILE A 117 -7.46 -20.14 -4.17
CA ILE A 117 -8.43 -19.39 -3.39
C ILE A 117 -9.43 -18.72 -4.32
N SER A 118 -10.67 -18.59 -3.86
CA SER A 118 -11.69 -17.79 -4.51
C SER A 118 -12.36 -16.90 -3.47
N LEU A 119 -12.22 -15.59 -3.61
CA LEU A 119 -12.85 -14.60 -2.74
C LEU A 119 -14.26 -14.35 -3.28
N GLN A 120 -15.27 -14.79 -2.55
CA GLN A 120 -16.66 -14.64 -2.97
C GLN A 120 -17.17 -13.25 -2.60
N ALA A 121 -18.04 -12.68 -3.44
CA ALA A 121 -18.71 -11.42 -3.15
C ALA A 121 -19.69 -11.57 -1.97
N GLN A 122 -19.39 -10.92 -0.85
CA GLN A 122 -20.23 -10.87 0.34
C GLN A 122 -20.96 -9.52 0.40
N ARG A 123 -22.30 -9.55 0.38
CA ARG A 123 -23.15 -8.35 0.29
C ARG A 123 -23.75 -7.97 1.65
N TYR A 124 -23.58 -6.70 2.03
CA TYR A 124 -24.09 -6.13 3.27
C TYR A 124 -24.82 -4.81 2.98
N GLY A 125 -26.09 -4.90 2.59
CA GLY A 125 -26.83 -3.74 2.05
C GLY A 125 -26.23 -3.31 0.71
N ASP A 126 -25.83 -2.04 0.60
CA ASP A 126 -25.18 -1.49 -0.61
C ASP A 126 -23.67 -1.79 -0.68
N ALA A 127 -23.14 -2.48 0.33
CA ALA A 127 -21.73 -2.82 0.38
C ALA A 127 -21.43 -4.24 -0.13
N VAL A 128 -20.22 -4.40 -0.67
CA VAL A 128 -19.65 -5.60 -1.25
C VAL A 128 -18.21 -5.70 -0.74
N LEU A 129 -17.93 -6.79 -0.04
CA LEU A 129 -16.59 -7.19 0.38
C LEU A 129 -16.27 -8.53 -0.28
N TYR A 130 -15.03 -8.73 -0.67
CA TYR A 130 -14.54 -10.00 -1.17
C TYR A 130 -13.57 -10.57 -0.14
N ALA A 131 -13.92 -11.72 0.42
CA ALA A 131 -13.11 -12.43 1.38
C ALA A 131 -13.33 -13.93 1.23
N THR A 132 -12.40 -14.72 1.75
CA THR A 132 -12.54 -16.18 1.85
C THR A 132 -13.56 -16.58 2.92
N ASP A 133 -14.21 -17.74 2.74
CA ASP A 133 -15.07 -18.33 3.78
C ASP A 133 -14.25 -18.73 5.02
N GLU A 134 -13.08 -19.33 4.78
CA GLU A 134 -12.06 -19.57 5.80
C GLU A 134 -11.18 -18.33 5.92
N ARG A 135 -11.13 -17.71 7.10
CA ARG A 135 -10.44 -16.41 7.28
C ARG A 135 -8.95 -16.41 6.90
N TRP A 136 -8.31 -17.56 6.80
CA TRP A 136 -6.92 -17.68 6.38
C TRP A 136 -6.63 -19.00 5.66
N ILE A 137 -5.53 -19.06 4.91
CA ILE A 137 -4.89 -20.32 4.48
C ILE A 137 -3.55 -20.48 5.20
N ASP A 138 -3.19 -21.73 5.47
CA ASP A 138 -1.92 -22.07 6.13
C ASP A 138 -0.79 -22.31 5.12
N ALA A 139 -1.10 -22.54 3.84
CA ALA A 139 -0.10 -22.81 2.82
C ALA A 139 0.44 -21.51 2.21
N PRO A 140 1.77 -21.39 1.97
CA PRO A 140 2.32 -20.27 1.22
C PRO A 140 1.82 -20.25 -0.22
N LEU A 141 1.69 -19.06 -0.80
CA LEU A 141 1.41 -18.91 -2.21
C LEU A 141 2.58 -19.49 -3.04
N PRO A 142 2.31 -20.31 -4.06
CA PRO A 142 3.34 -20.81 -4.96
C PRO A 142 3.91 -19.69 -5.83
N ASP A 143 5.10 -19.90 -6.38
CA ASP A 143 5.83 -18.92 -7.18
C ASP A 143 5.08 -18.46 -8.45
N ASP A 144 4.17 -19.28 -8.96
CA ASP A 144 3.35 -19.04 -10.16
C ASP A 144 1.90 -18.62 -9.82
N ALA A 145 1.66 -18.22 -8.57
CA ALA A 145 0.37 -17.69 -8.17
C ALA A 145 0.05 -16.41 -8.95
N HIS A 146 -1.22 -16.27 -9.32
CA HIS A 146 -1.73 -15.08 -10.01
C HIS A 146 -3.15 -14.77 -9.56
N LEU A 147 -3.44 -13.47 -9.50
CA LEU A 147 -4.74 -12.90 -9.19
C LEU A 147 -5.52 -12.64 -10.49
N SER A 148 -6.81 -12.94 -10.49
CA SER A 148 -7.74 -12.60 -11.57
C SER A 148 -8.94 -11.85 -11.02
N VAL A 149 -9.28 -10.73 -11.66
CA VAL A 149 -10.49 -9.94 -11.36
C VAL A 149 -11.37 -9.95 -12.61
N SER A 150 -12.44 -10.73 -12.56
CA SER A 150 -13.35 -10.93 -13.70
C SER A 150 -14.11 -9.67 -14.12
N GLY A 151 -14.26 -8.70 -13.21
CA GLY A 151 -14.98 -7.47 -13.46
C GLY A 151 -16.49 -7.62 -13.46
N SER A 152 -17.18 -6.51 -13.70
CA SER A 152 -18.64 -6.39 -13.82
C SER A 152 -19.00 -5.17 -14.68
N GLU A 153 -20.29 -4.84 -14.77
CA GLU A 153 -20.76 -3.58 -15.36
C GLU A 153 -20.28 -2.32 -14.60
N THR A 154 -19.91 -2.44 -13.32
CA THR A 154 -19.55 -1.30 -12.47
C THR A 154 -18.06 -1.17 -12.19
N PHE A 155 -17.28 -2.21 -12.46
CA PHE A 155 -15.81 -2.21 -12.30
C PHE A 155 -15.21 -3.12 -13.38
N PRO A 156 -14.22 -2.66 -14.17
CA PRO A 156 -13.72 -3.43 -15.31
C PRO A 156 -12.95 -4.67 -14.87
N ALA A 157 -12.83 -5.63 -15.78
CA ALA A 157 -11.90 -6.73 -15.63
C ALA A 157 -10.44 -6.24 -15.72
N PHE A 158 -9.54 -6.99 -15.08
CA PHE A 158 -8.09 -6.76 -15.17
C PHE A 158 -7.41 -8.01 -15.71
N ASP A 159 -6.32 -7.80 -16.46
CA ASP A 159 -5.41 -8.90 -16.81
C ASP A 159 -4.86 -9.56 -15.55
N SER A 160 -4.46 -10.83 -15.70
CA SER A 160 -3.93 -11.61 -14.59
C SER A 160 -2.69 -10.94 -13.98
N VAL A 161 -2.67 -10.80 -12.66
CA VAL A 161 -1.58 -10.17 -11.91
C VAL A 161 -0.73 -11.24 -11.24
N ALA A 162 0.54 -11.32 -11.60
CA ALA A 162 1.47 -12.24 -10.93
C ALA A 162 1.64 -11.86 -9.45
N LEU A 163 1.51 -12.85 -8.57
CA LEU A 163 1.69 -12.72 -7.13
C LEU A 163 3.00 -13.37 -6.72
N ALA A 164 4.11 -12.69 -6.97
CA ALA A 164 5.41 -13.18 -6.53
C ALA A 164 5.42 -13.35 -5.00
N PRO A 165 5.96 -14.46 -4.46
CA PRO A 165 6.10 -14.64 -3.03
C PRO A 165 6.85 -13.46 -2.40
N MET A 166 6.51 -13.20 -1.15
CA MET A 166 7.16 -12.15 -0.36
C MET A 166 7.89 -12.81 0.80
N ALA A 167 9.16 -12.45 0.98
CA ALA A 167 9.93 -12.95 2.12
C ALA A 167 9.30 -12.45 3.43
N ALA A 168 9.22 -13.33 4.42
CA ALA A 168 8.76 -12.95 5.75
C ALA A 168 9.62 -11.80 6.31
N LEU A 169 8.98 -10.80 6.90
CA LEU A 169 9.71 -9.76 7.63
C LEU A 169 10.35 -10.40 8.87
N VAL A 170 11.64 -10.16 9.10
CA VAL A 170 12.31 -10.58 10.32
C VAL A 170 12.89 -9.35 10.99
N ARG A 171 12.36 -9.00 12.16
CA ARG A 171 12.84 -7.86 12.95
C ARG A 171 14.08 -8.27 13.74
N GLU A 172 15.13 -7.47 13.65
CA GLU A 172 16.36 -7.68 14.42
C GLU A 172 16.44 -6.71 15.59
N LEU A 173 16.13 -5.42 15.37
CA LEU A 173 16.16 -4.38 16.40
C LEU A 173 15.02 -3.36 16.24
N PRO A 174 14.38 -2.91 17.34
CA PRO A 174 14.42 -3.50 18.66
C PRO A 174 13.59 -4.81 18.70
N VAL A 175 14.14 -5.89 19.26
CA VAL A 175 13.46 -7.21 19.36
C VAL A 175 12.11 -7.10 20.08
N THR A 176 12.03 -6.28 21.12
CA THR A 176 10.80 -6.06 21.91
C THR A 176 9.75 -5.21 21.21
N GLY A 177 10.11 -4.59 20.07
CA GLY A 177 9.29 -3.55 19.45
C GLY A 177 9.21 -2.26 20.23
N ILE A 178 10.12 -2.04 21.19
CA ILE A 178 10.22 -0.78 21.93
C ILE A 178 11.63 -0.22 21.73
N LEU A 179 11.70 0.96 21.14
CA LEU A 179 12.94 1.71 20.98
C LEU A 179 13.20 2.49 22.28
N GLN A 180 14.24 2.12 23.03
CA GLN A 180 14.56 2.73 24.33
C GLN A 180 15.20 4.12 24.22
N ALA A 181 15.74 4.45 23.05
CA ALA A 181 16.30 5.76 22.73
C ALA A 181 15.99 6.06 21.26
N LEU A 182 15.38 7.21 20.96
CA LEU A 182 14.92 7.53 19.60
C LEU A 182 16.05 7.58 18.55
N ALA A 183 17.29 7.84 18.97
CA ALA A 183 18.47 7.81 18.11
C ALA A 183 19.03 6.39 17.87
N ALA A 184 18.51 5.36 18.54
CA ALA A 184 18.97 3.98 18.33
C ALA A 184 18.53 3.45 16.96
N PRO A 185 19.32 2.56 16.34
CA PRO A 185 18.98 1.99 15.04
C PRO A 185 17.79 1.02 15.15
N ILE A 186 16.99 0.99 14.09
CA ILE A 186 15.96 -0.01 13.83
C ILE A 186 16.50 -0.89 12.70
N ALA A 187 16.48 -2.21 12.87
CA ALA A 187 17.09 -3.15 11.93
C ALA A 187 16.19 -4.36 11.67
N TRP A 188 16.29 -4.90 10.46
CA TRP A 188 15.53 -6.06 9.98
C TRP A 188 16.31 -6.78 8.89
N GLN A 189 15.94 -8.02 8.59
CA GLN A 189 16.52 -8.75 7.47
C GLN A 189 16.01 -8.16 6.15
N ALA A 190 16.91 -7.61 5.33
CA ALA A 190 16.57 -7.02 4.03
C ALA A 190 15.94 -8.03 3.05
N SER A 191 15.03 -7.57 2.20
CA SER A 191 14.53 -8.35 1.06
C SER A 191 15.49 -8.31 -0.13
N THR A 192 15.43 -9.32 -0.98
CA THR A 192 16.14 -9.35 -2.27
C THR A 192 15.33 -8.70 -3.40
N HIS A 193 14.05 -8.39 -3.18
CA HIS A 193 13.18 -7.77 -4.18
C HIS A 193 13.22 -6.24 -4.08
N ALA A 194 13.54 -5.58 -5.20
CA ALA A 194 13.70 -4.13 -5.26
C ALA A 194 12.40 -3.33 -5.03
N ASP A 195 11.25 -3.95 -5.23
CA ASP A 195 9.92 -3.34 -5.04
C ASP A 195 9.41 -3.47 -3.61
N ASP A 196 10.10 -4.23 -2.76
CA ASP A 196 9.74 -4.35 -1.35
C ASP A 196 10.09 -3.04 -0.62
N ARG A 197 9.17 -2.65 0.25
CA ARG A 197 9.29 -1.46 1.10
C ARG A 197 8.97 -1.83 2.54
N ILE A 198 9.54 -1.06 3.46
CA ILE A 198 9.23 -1.15 4.88
C ILE A 198 8.33 0.00 5.26
N GLU A 199 7.17 -0.34 5.80
CA GLU A 199 6.33 0.63 6.49
C GLU A 199 6.65 0.56 7.99
N LEU A 200 7.31 1.61 8.47
CA LEU A 200 7.66 1.78 9.88
C LEU A 200 6.63 2.71 10.52
N THR A 201 5.92 2.24 11.54
CA THR A 201 5.07 3.09 12.38
C THR A 201 5.69 3.22 13.76
N LEU A 202 5.89 4.47 14.19
CA LEU A 202 6.36 4.83 15.51
C LEU A 202 5.20 5.44 16.29
N SER A 203 5.05 5.04 17.54
CA SER A 203 4.12 5.70 18.46
C SER A 203 4.79 5.99 19.80
N GLY A 204 4.84 7.26 20.16
CA GLY A 204 5.19 7.72 21.50
C GLY A 204 3.92 7.91 22.34
N ARG A 205 4.06 7.83 23.66
CA ARG A 205 3.07 8.49 24.52
C ARG A 205 3.21 9.99 24.32
N ALA A 206 2.20 10.78 24.65
CA ALA A 206 2.42 12.18 24.94
C ALA A 206 2.13 12.31 26.43
N GLY A 207 2.90 13.12 27.14
CA GLY A 207 2.72 13.31 28.58
C GLY A 207 1.24 13.61 28.89
N PHE A 208 0.62 12.82 29.77
CA PHE A 208 -0.82 12.89 30.12
C PHE A 208 -1.28 14.24 30.70
N THR A 209 -0.37 15.19 30.86
CA THR A 209 -0.59 16.43 31.58
C THR A 209 -1.41 17.47 30.80
N ASP A 210 -1.57 17.34 29.48
CA ASP A 210 -2.28 18.32 28.64
C ASP A 210 -3.38 17.72 27.75
N GLY A 211 -3.67 16.43 27.87
CA GLY A 211 -4.64 15.75 27.02
C GLY A 211 -4.17 15.56 25.57
N SER A 212 -2.89 15.79 25.27
CA SER A 212 -2.31 15.53 23.96
C SER A 212 -2.39 14.03 23.64
N GLY A 213 -2.89 13.72 22.43
CA GLY A 213 -3.07 12.35 21.96
C GLY A 213 -1.75 11.62 21.70
N LEU A 214 -1.83 10.34 21.37
CA LEU A 214 -0.68 9.54 20.95
C LEU A 214 -0.03 10.17 19.70
N GLN A 215 1.22 10.61 19.82
CA GLN A 215 2.01 11.02 18.67
C GLN A 215 2.39 9.78 17.87
N ARG A 216 2.05 9.79 16.58
CA ARG A 216 2.45 8.74 15.65
C ARG A 216 3.26 9.34 14.52
N VAL A 217 4.22 8.58 14.01
CA VAL A 217 4.93 8.88 12.77
C VAL A 217 4.88 7.62 11.92
N LYS A 218 4.58 7.79 10.64
CA LYS A 218 4.58 6.70 9.67
C LYS A 218 5.63 6.97 8.62
N CYS A 219 6.57 6.05 8.45
CA CYS A 219 7.60 6.11 7.44
C CYS A 219 7.41 5.02 6.39
N SER A 220 7.68 5.37 5.14
CA SER A 220 7.84 4.45 4.02
C SER A 220 9.31 4.44 3.64
N LEU A 221 9.96 3.29 3.77
CA LEU A 221 11.41 3.12 3.66
C LEU A 221 11.75 2.07 2.60
N ASP A 222 12.95 2.18 2.03
CA ASP A 222 13.48 1.12 1.19
C ASP A 222 13.84 -0.09 2.07
N ASP A 223 13.64 -1.30 1.56
CA ASP A 223 13.92 -2.52 2.32
C ASP A 223 15.41 -2.92 2.27
N ASN A 224 16.26 -2.09 2.89
CA ASN A 224 17.73 -2.23 2.89
C ASN A 224 18.31 -2.75 4.22
N GLY A 225 17.46 -3.17 5.15
CA GLY A 225 17.83 -3.84 6.40
C GLY A 225 17.99 -2.94 7.62
N GLY A 226 17.85 -1.62 7.49
CA GLY A 226 17.86 -0.77 8.67
C GLY A 226 17.61 0.71 8.44
N PHE A 227 17.25 1.40 9.51
CA PHE A 227 16.96 2.82 9.52
C PHE A 227 17.30 3.45 10.86
N THR A 228 17.84 4.67 10.83
CA THR A 228 18.04 5.51 12.03
C THR A 228 17.19 6.75 11.87
N LEU A 229 16.43 7.10 12.90
CA LEU A 229 15.49 8.22 12.81
C LEU A 229 16.23 9.54 12.61
N PRO A 230 15.89 10.34 11.59
CA PRO A 230 16.40 11.69 11.45
C PRO A 230 15.99 12.58 12.62
N ASP A 231 16.81 13.56 12.97
CA ASP A 231 16.56 14.45 14.13
C ASP A 231 15.19 15.14 14.07
N VAL A 232 14.70 15.49 12.88
CA VAL A 232 13.37 16.09 12.70
C VAL A 232 12.22 15.13 13.07
N VAL A 233 12.41 13.82 12.83
CA VAL A 233 11.43 12.79 13.22
C VAL A 233 11.52 12.53 14.72
N GLN A 234 12.74 12.49 15.29
CA GLN A 234 12.92 12.38 16.73
C GLN A 234 12.29 13.57 17.46
N ALA A 235 12.45 14.79 16.92
CA ALA A 235 11.84 16.00 17.44
C ALA A 235 10.30 15.99 17.32
N ALA A 236 9.73 15.35 16.29
CA ALA A 236 8.28 15.17 16.20
C ALA A 236 7.70 14.21 17.26
N LEU A 237 8.56 13.38 17.87
CA LEU A 237 8.25 12.45 18.96
C LEU A 237 8.69 13.00 20.34
N SER A 238 9.16 14.25 20.41
CA SER A 238 10.01 14.81 21.50
C SER A 238 9.39 14.90 22.90
N GLY A 239 8.16 14.42 23.10
CA GLY A 239 7.62 14.20 24.44
C GLY A 239 8.24 13.00 25.14
N GLU A 240 8.93 12.11 24.41
CA GLU A 240 9.27 10.77 24.89
C GLU A 240 10.74 10.42 24.76
N SER A 241 11.23 9.63 25.70
CA SER A 241 12.54 8.98 25.62
C SER A 241 12.49 7.65 24.86
N SER A 242 11.31 7.06 24.70
CA SER A 242 11.09 5.78 24.03
C SER A 242 9.90 5.80 23.09
N ALA A 243 9.87 4.89 22.12
CA ALA A 243 8.76 4.75 21.19
C ALA A 243 8.45 3.27 20.93
N GLN A 244 7.18 2.95 20.76
CA GLN A 244 6.78 1.67 20.21
C GLN A 244 7.02 1.67 18.69
N VAL A 245 7.60 0.57 18.20
CA VAL A 245 7.98 0.34 16.81
C VAL A 245 7.13 -0.80 16.24
N SER A 246 6.38 -0.48 15.20
CA SER A 246 5.75 -1.47 14.32
C SER A 246 6.41 -1.41 12.95
N LEU A 247 6.72 -2.59 12.40
CA LEU A 247 7.32 -2.76 11.08
C LEU A 247 6.44 -3.73 10.31
N VAL A 248 6.15 -3.41 9.06
CA VAL A 248 5.60 -4.36 8.09
C VAL A 248 6.35 -4.22 6.78
N ARG A 249 6.57 -5.34 6.10
CA ARG A 249 7.06 -5.35 4.72
C ARG A 249 5.88 -5.26 3.79
N LYS A 250 5.96 -4.40 2.78
CA LYS A 250 4.90 -4.18 1.80
C LYS A 250 5.46 -4.25 0.38
N ARG A 251 4.67 -4.86 -0.49
CA ARG A 251 4.82 -4.77 -1.95
C ARG A 251 3.50 -4.29 -2.51
N GLU A 252 3.53 -3.29 -3.39
CA GLU A 252 2.33 -2.78 -4.05
C GLU A 252 2.49 -2.85 -5.56
N THR A 253 1.56 -3.54 -6.21
CA THR A 253 1.42 -3.56 -7.67
C THR A 253 0.19 -2.76 -8.05
N ARG A 254 0.36 -1.77 -8.93
CA ARG A 254 -0.76 -0.94 -9.44
C ARG A 254 -0.99 -1.20 -10.92
N LEU A 255 -2.23 -1.51 -11.27
CA LEU A 255 -2.66 -1.69 -12.65
C LEU A 255 -3.74 -0.66 -12.99
N ARG A 256 -3.86 -0.33 -14.29
CA ARG A 256 -4.90 0.58 -14.79
C ARG A 256 -5.65 -0.07 -15.95
N SER A 257 -6.96 0.11 -15.97
CA SER A 257 -7.86 -0.34 -17.04
C SER A 257 -8.90 0.75 -17.29
N GLY A 258 -8.71 1.53 -18.35
CA GLY A 258 -9.45 2.77 -18.56
C GLY A 258 -9.26 3.74 -17.39
N GLU A 259 -10.36 4.22 -16.82
CA GLU A 259 -10.39 5.11 -15.63
C GLU A 259 -10.35 4.33 -14.30
N ALA A 260 -10.23 3.00 -14.34
CA ALA A 260 -10.12 2.19 -13.14
C ALA A 260 -8.67 1.90 -12.76
N THR A 261 -8.37 1.90 -11.46
CA THR A 261 -7.08 1.47 -10.90
C THR A 261 -7.31 0.26 -10.01
N LEU A 262 -6.42 -0.74 -10.08
CA LEU A 262 -6.35 -1.87 -9.15
C LEU A 262 -5.02 -1.82 -8.40
N SER A 263 -5.06 -1.69 -7.08
CA SER A 263 -3.91 -1.85 -6.18
C SER A 263 -3.93 -3.23 -5.54
N VAL A 264 -2.91 -4.03 -5.81
CA VAL A 264 -2.65 -5.29 -5.12
C VAL A 264 -1.54 -5.04 -4.10
N VAL A 265 -1.85 -5.22 -2.82
CA VAL A 265 -0.94 -4.93 -1.70
C VAL A 265 -0.64 -6.23 -0.97
N GLN A 266 0.60 -6.69 -1.03
CA GLN A 266 1.07 -7.80 -0.20
C GLN A 266 1.72 -7.21 1.05
N ILE A 267 1.36 -7.71 2.25
CA ILE A 267 1.88 -7.27 3.55
C ILE A 267 2.45 -8.47 4.32
N SER A 268 3.68 -8.38 4.82
CA SER A 268 4.26 -9.38 5.73
C SER A 268 4.58 -8.72 7.07
N TYR A 269 4.08 -9.36 8.12
CA TYR A 269 4.33 -8.99 9.51
C TYR A 269 5.52 -9.79 10.06
N PRO A 270 6.23 -9.25 11.07
CA PRO A 270 7.34 -9.93 11.73
C PRO A 270 6.90 -11.08 12.63
#